data_AF-A0A2W4SAS3-F1
#
_entry.id   AF-A0A2W4SAS3-F1
#
_cell.length_a   1.000
_cell.length_b   1.000
_cell.length_c   1.000
_cell.angle_alpha   90.00
_cell.angle_beta   90.00
_cell.angle_gamma   90.00
#
_symmetry.space_group_name_H-M   'P 1'
#
loop_
_entity.id
_entity.type
_entity.pdbx_description
1 polymer ?
#
loop_
_entity_poly.entity_id
_entity_poly.type
_entity_poly.pdbx_seq_one_letter_code
_entity_poly.pdbx_strand_id
1 'polypeptide(L)'
;DGDIIRLHNERGACLAAVVLTDGIRPGVIQLPTGAWYDPVDPDEDKPLCVHGNPNVLTRDVGTSALAQGCTGQLTTVQVERFDGNLPPINAFEPPRGA
;
A
#
# COMPACT_ATOMS: atom_id res chain seq x y z
N ASP A 1 -9.83 12.00 10.83
CA ASP A 1 -9.61 10.62 11.30
C ASP A 1 -10.69 9.71 10.78
N GLY A 2 -10.31 8.50 10.36
CA GLY A 2 -11.24 7.45 9.90
C GLY A 2 -11.54 7.46 8.39
N ASP A 3 -11.25 8.55 7.68
CA ASP A 3 -11.41 8.62 6.23
C ASP A 3 -10.52 7.57 5.52
N ILE A 4 -11.04 6.98 4.46
CA ILE A 4 -10.26 6.12 3.58
C ILE A 4 -9.49 6.99 2.60
N ILE A 5 -8.19 6.72 2.50
CA ILE A 5 -7.29 7.38 1.56
C ILE A 5 -6.74 6.37 0.56
N ARG A 6 -6.45 6.84 -0.63
CA ARG A 6 -5.67 6.11 -1.64
C ARG A 6 -4.24 6.60 -1.58
N LEU A 7 -3.31 5.69 -1.34
CA LEU A 7 -1.88 5.90 -1.47
C LEU A 7 -1.44 5.35 -2.81
N HIS A 8 -0.70 6.13 -3.60
CA HIS A 8 -0.30 5.67 -4.93
C HIS A 8 0.99 6.31 -5.44
N ASN A 9 1.59 5.62 -6.42
CA ASN A 9 2.65 6.16 -7.25
C ASN A 9 2.65 5.45 -8.62
N GLU A 10 3.75 5.52 -9.36
CA GLU A 10 3.86 4.90 -10.68
C GLU A 10 3.83 3.36 -10.66
N ARG A 11 4.00 2.71 -9.50
CA ARG A 11 4.10 1.24 -9.36
C ARG A 11 2.78 0.58 -9.01
N GLY A 12 1.93 1.26 -8.24
CA GLY A 12 0.68 0.70 -7.75
C GLY A 12 -0.06 1.64 -6.82
N ALA A 13 -1.10 1.10 -6.19
CA ALA A 13 -1.89 1.83 -5.21
C ALA A 13 -2.39 0.92 -4.08
N CYS A 14 -2.66 1.48 -2.92
CA CYS A 14 -3.38 0.79 -1.86
C CYS A 14 -4.33 1.72 -1.10
N LEU A 15 -5.31 1.13 -0.42
CA LEU A 15 -6.23 1.84 0.47
C LEU A 15 -5.77 1.73 1.93
N ALA A 16 -6.00 2.78 2.72
CA ALA A 16 -5.82 2.76 4.17
C ALA A 16 -6.79 3.72 4.85
N ALA A 17 -7.12 3.44 6.11
CA ALA A 17 -7.81 4.41 6.96
C ALA A 17 -6.81 5.38 7.59
N VAL A 18 -7.13 6.68 7.61
CA VAL A 18 -6.23 7.71 8.12
C VAL A 18 -6.38 7.91 9.63
N VAL A 19 -5.24 8.03 10.32
CA VAL A 19 -5.14 8.55 11.70
C VAL A 19 -4.21 9.76 11.67
N LEU A 20 -4.74 10.94 11.98
CA LEU A 20 -3.97 12.17 12.04
C LEU A 20 -3.20 12.22 13.36
N THR A 21 -1.96 12.68 13.27
CA THR A 21 -1.07 12.78 14.44
C THR A 21 0.01 13.82 14.20
N ASP A 22 0.34 14.58 15.23
CA ASP A 22 1.50 15.49 15.24
C ASP A 22 2.81 14.75 15.61
N GLY A 23 2.75 13.43 15.84
CA GLY A 23 3.88 12.59 16.23
C GLY A 23 4.83 12.22 15.09
N ILE A 24 4.55 12.63 13.86
CA ILE A 24 5.38 12.38 12.67
C ILE A 24 5.70 13.70 11.95
N ARG A 25 6.83 13.74 11.24
CA ARG A 25 7.25 14.95 10.50
C ARG A 25 6.21 15.33 9.43
N PRO A 26 5.91 16.63 9.23
CA PRO A 26 5.09 17.07 8.10
C PRO A 26 5.59 16.53 6.75
N GLY A 27 4.67 16.02 5.93
CA GLY A 27 4.99 15.38 4.65
C GLY A 27 5.45 13.91 4.76
N VAL A 28 5.42 13.32 5.95
CA VAL A 28 5.68 11.90 6.18
C VAL A 28 4.37 11.20 6.56
N ILE A 29 4.20 9.99 6.07
CA ILE A 29 3.16 9.06 6.49
C ILE A 29 3.81 7.81 7.07
N GLN A 30 3.10 7.12 7.96
CA GLN A 30 3.51 5.80 8.44
C GLN A 30 2.44 4.78 8.03
N LEU A 31 2.84 3.76 7.26
CA LEU A 31 2.01 2.61 6.95
C LEU A 31 2.78 1.33 7.34
N PRO A 32 2.37 0.61 8.40
CA PRO A 32 3.06 -0.61 8.83
C PRO A 32 3.07 -1.71 7.76
N THR A 33 4.19 -2.42 7.66
CA THR A 33 4.28 -3.64 6.83
C THR A 33 3.53 -4.79 7.46
N GLY A 34 3.06 -5.75 6.64
CA GLY A 34 2.47 -7.01 7.11
C GLY A 34 1.01 -7.21 6.72
N ALA A 35 0.33 -6.17 6.24
CA ALA A 35 -0.99 -6.31 5.64
C ALA A 35 -0.92 -7.28 4.44
N TRP A 36 -1.85 -8.24 4.41
CA TRP A 36 -1.97 -9.20 3.32
C TRP A 36 -2.29 -8.48 2.01
N TYR A 37 -1.71 -8.98 0.91
CA TYR A 37 -1.98 -8.43 -0.41
C TYR A 37 -3.34 -8.91 -0.91
N ASP A 38 -4.17 -7.97 -1.35
CA ASP A 38 -5.55 -8.19 -1.80
C ASP A 38 -5.85 -7.22 -2.95
N PRO A 39 -5.47 -7.55 -4.19
CA PRO A 39 -5.72 -6.70 -5.35
C PRO A 39 -7.18 -6.78 -5.81
N VAL A 40 -7.75 -5.66 -6.25
CA VAL A 40 -9.07 -5.65 -6.92
C VAL A 40 -9.02 -6.48 -8.20
N ASP A 41 -7.99 -6.24 -9.02
CA ASP A 41 -7.69 -6.98 -10.24
C ASP A 41 -6.21 -7.38 -10.19
N PRO A 42 -5.87 -8.68 -10.05
CA PRO A 42 -4.49 -9.14 -10.02
C PRO A 42 -3.79 -9.07 -11.39
N ASP A 43 -4.55 -8.96 -12.49
CA ASP A 43 -4.01 -8.92 -13.85
C ASP A 43 -3.73 -7.47 -14.32
N GLU A 44 -4.12 -6.47 -13.54
CA GLU A 44 -3.83 -5.06 -13.82
C GLU A 44 -2.35 -4.74 -13.61
N ASP A 45 -1.76 -3.93 -14.51
CA ASP A 45 -0.34 -3.54 -14.43
C ASP A 45 0.02 -2.82 -13.12
N LYS A 46 -0.94 -2.10 -12.52
CA LYS A 46 -0.77 -1.28 -11.31
C LYS A 46 -1.94 -1.54 -10.36
N PRO A 47 -1.98 -2.72 -9.76
CA PRO A 47 -3.16 -3.18 -9.04
C PRO A 47 -3.43 -2.30 -7.82
N LEU A 48 -4.71 -2.01 -7.58
CA LEU A 48 -5.17 -1.41 -6.34
C LEU A 48 -5.30 -2.49 -5.26
N CYS A 49 -4.45 -2.45 -4.24
CA CYS A 49 -4.59 -3.31 -3.07
C CYS A 49 -5.56 -2.70 -2.04
N VAL A 50 -6.69 -3.37 -1.81
CA VAL A 50 -7.77 -2.84 -0.96
C VAL A 50 -7.51 -3.00 0.53
N HIS A 51 -6.67 -3.97 0.91
CA HIS A 51 -6.34 -4.24 2.30
C HIS A 51 -5.19 -3.37 2.85
N GLY A 52 -4.39 -2.74 1.98
CA GLY A 52 -3.37 -1.77 2.41
C GLY A 52 -1.95 -2.30 2.52
N ASN A 53 -1.55 -3.30 1.72
CA ASN A 53 -0.15 -3.75 1.70
C ASN A 53 0.78 -2.65 1.16
N PRO A 54 1.72 -2.09 1.98
CA PRO A 54 2.59 -1.00 1.53
C PRO A 54 3.58 -1.39 0.44
N ASN A 55 3.92 -2.68 0.32
CA ASN A 55 4.93 -3.14 -0.64
C ASN A 55 4.48 -3.03 -2.10
N VAL A 56 3.19 -2.78 -2.38
CA VAL A 56 2.73 -2.45 -3.75
C VAL A 56 3.25 -1.09 -4.23
N LEU A 57 3.78 -0.26 -3.32
CA LEU A 57 4.30 1.08 -3.60
C LEU A 57 5.84 1.11 -3.66
N THR A 58 6.50 0.06 -3.15
CA THR A 58 7.94 0.05 -2.93
C THR A 58 8.69 -0.35 -4.20
N ARG A 59 9.96 0.04 -4.29
CA ARG A 59 10.83 -0.31 -5.41
C ARG A 59 11.66 -1.53 -5.05
N ASP A 60 11.62 -2.55 -5.90
CA ASP A 60 12.46 -3.73 -5.75
C ASP A 60 13.80 -3.56 -6.48
N VAL A 61 14.77 -2.94 -5.79
CA VAL A 61 16.15 -2.82 -6.26
C VAL A 61 17.13 -2.99 -5.11
N GLY A 62 18.29 -3.58 -5.41
CA GLY A 62 19.39 -3.73 -4.46
C GLY A 62 19.98 -2.38 -4.03
N THR A 63 20.48 -2.30 -2.79
CA THR A 63 21.10 -1.08 -2.24
C THR A 63 22.33 -0.61 -3.02
N SER A 64 23.17 -1.53 -3.51
CA SER A 64 24.40 -1.25 -4.26
C SER A 64 24.88 -2.50 -4.98
N ALA A 65 25.81 -2.33 -5.94
CA ALA A 65 26.45 -3.42 -6.66
C ALA A 65 27.06 -4.49 -5.73
N LEU A 66 27.58 -4.09 -4.56
CA LEU A 66 28.22 -4.97 -3.59
C LEU A 66 27.20 -5.70 -2.70
N ALA A 67 26.32 -4.97 -2.02
CA ALA A 67 25.52 -5.53 -0.92
C ALA A 67 24.20 -6.14 -1.38
N GLN A 68 23.61 -5.63 -2.47
CA GLN A 68 22.31 -6.08 -3.01
C GLN A 68 21.22 -6.24 -1.92
N GLY A 69 21.22 -5.34 -0.94
CA GLY A 69 20.27 -5.38 0.19
C GLY A 69 18.90 -4.79 -0.16
N CYS A 70 17.95 -4.95 0.75
CA CYS A 70 16.58 -4.42 0.62
C CYS A 70 16.54 -2.88 0.64
N THR A 71 15.73 -2.28 -0.23
CA THR A 71 15.46 -0.83 -0.28
C THR A 71 13.99 -0.45 -0.05
N GLY A 72 13.18 -1.36 0.51
CA GLY A 72 11.72 -1.19 0.62
C GLY A 72 11.25 0.06 1.38
N GLN A 73 12.07 0.63 2.26
CA GLN A 73 11.73 1.87 2.98
C GLN A 73 12.05 3.16 2.19
N LEU A 74 12.60 3.06 0.99
CA LEU A 74 12.85 4.19 0.09
C LEU A 74 11.68 4.35 -0.88
N THR A 75 10.59 4.98 -0.41
CA THR A 75 9.34 5.10 -1.16
C THR A 75 8.75 6.49 -1.02
N THR A 76 8.30 7.05 -2.14
CA THR A 76 7.48 8.27 -2.20
C THR A 76 6.11 7.92 -2.74
N VAL A 77 5.09 8.61 -2.24
CA VAL A 77 3.69 8.40 -2.61
C VAL A 77 2.98 9.73 -2.71
N GLN A 78 1.89 9.75 -3.46
CA GLN A 78 0.83 10.74 -3.34
C GLN A 78 -0.32 10.14 -2.53
N VAL A 79 -1.07 11.01 -1.86
CA VAL A 79 -2.21 10.64 -1.03
C VAL A 79 -3.39 11.51 -1.43
N GLU A 80 -4.54 10.86 -1.61
CA GLU A 80 -5.82 11.54 -1.82
C GLU A 80 -6.93 10.84 -1.02
N ARG A 81 -8.01 11.55 -0.71
CA ARG A 81 -9.19 10.94 -0.13
C ARG A 81 -9.84 10.01 -1.16
N PHE A 82 -10.22 8.81 -0.74
CA PHE A 82 -10.91 7.86 -1.60
C PHE A 82 -12.42 8.06 -1.49
N ASP A 83 -13.01 8.65 -2.53
CA ASP A 83 -14.45 8.95 -2.59
C ASP A 83 -15.24 7.88 -3.40
N GLY A 84 -14.58 6.81 -3.83
CA GLY A 84 -15.21 5.70 -4.56
C GLY A 84 -15.94 4.71 -3.65
N ASN A 85 -16.70 3.79 -4.25
CA ASN A 85 -17.27 2.67 -3.51
C ASN A 85 -16.14 1.76 -3.00
N LEU A 86 -16.17 1.45 -1.71
CA LEU A 86 -15.19 0.55 -1.10
C LEU A 86 -15.37 -0.87 -1.65
N PRO A 87 -14.35 -1.45 -2.30
CA PRO A 87 -14.39 -2.86 -2.68
C PRO A 87 -14.34 -3.74 -1.41
N PRO A 88 -14.84 -4.99 -1.48
CA PRO A 88 -14.72 -5.92 -0.37
C PRO A 88 -13.26 -6.30 -0.12
N ILE A 89 -12.89 -6.53 1.14
CA ILE A 89 -11.62 -7.14 1.51
C ILE A 89 -11.81 -8.66 1.48
N ASN A 90 -11.11 -9.33 0.58
CA ASN A 90 -11.13 -10.79 0.44
C ASN A 90 -9.91 -11.46 1.07
N ALA A 91 -8.93 -10.68 1.54
CA ALA A 91 -7.71 -11.20 2.16
C ALA A 91 -7.97 -12.29 3.22
N PHE A 92 -9.02 -12.12 4.02
CA PHE A 92 -9.36 -13.02 5.13
C PHE A 92 -10.33 -14.14 4.76
N GLU A 93 -10.84 -14.14 3.53
CA GLU A 93 -11.73 -15.18 3.05
C GLU A 93 -10.93 -16.41 2.63
N PRO A 94 -11.36 -17.62 3.02
CA PRO A 94 -10.71 -18.84 2.56
C PRO A 94 -10.75 -18.96 1.03
N PRO A 95 -9.70 -19.55 0.42
CA PRO A 95 -9.75 -19.92 -0.99
C PRO A 95 -10.93 -20.86 -1.27
N ARG A 96 -11.52 -20.75 -2.47
CA ARG A 96 -12.61 -21.65 -2.87
C ARG A 96 -12.12 -23.10 -2.86
N GLY A 97 -12.79 -23.96 -2.08
CA GLY A 97 -12.49 -25.38 -1.98
C GLY A 97 -11.41 -25.77 -0.95
N ALA A 98 -11.00 -24.83 -0.09
CA ALA A 98 -10.19 -25.12 1.09
C ALA A 98 -11.00 -25.84 2.19
#